data_AF-A0A2N6VJH3-F1
#
_entry.id   AF-A0A2N6VJH3-F1
#
_cell.length_a   1.000
_cell.length_b   1.000
_cell.length_c   1.000
_cell.angle_alpha   90.00
_cell.angle_beta   90.00
_cell.angle_gamma   90.00
#
_symmetry.space_group_name_H-M   'P 1'
#
loop_
_entity.id
_entity.type
_entity.pdbx_description
1 polymer ?
#
loop_
_entity_poly.entity_id
_entity_poly.type
_entity_poly.pdbx_seq_one_letter_code
_entity_poly.pdbx_strand_id
1 'polypeptide(L)' 'PSARPQNKLDGSGELTGDDAVAIESLQIAGSRDRVRDWLGTDAHKPIPEIGIDWVAPHGEPGIMSVTFTTPQGRVVL' A
#
# COMPACT_ATOMS: atom_id res chain seq x y z
N PRO A 1 14.51 -2.38 26.36
CA PRO A 1 14.93 -2.00 24.99
C PRO A 1 14.34 -2.97 23.95
N SER A 2 13.15 -2.65 23.43
CA SER A 2 12.53 -3.40 22.34
C SER A 2 13.18 -2.95 21.03
N ALA A 3 13.90 -3.85 20.36
CA ALA A 3 14.37 -3.60 19.01
C ALA A 3 13.14 -3.45 18.10
N ARG A 4 13.02 -2.34 17.35
CA ARG A 4 11.99 -2.27 16.31
C ARG A 4 12.25 -3.40 15.32
N PRO A 5 11.26 -4.24 14.98
CA PRO A 5 11.44 -5.19 13.89
C PRO A 5 11.68 -4.37 12.61
N GLN A 6 12.92 -4.41 12.11
CA GLN A 6 13.25 -3.91 10.79
C GLN A 6 13.05 -5.05 9.82
N ASN A 7 12.10 -4.84 8.90
CA ASN A 7 11.84 -5.76 7.82
C ASN A 7 13.14 -6.00 7.03
N LYS A 8 13.60 -7.25 6.94
CA LYS A 8 14.91 -7.59 6.38
C LYS A 8 14.73 -8.04 4.93
N LEU A 9 15.25 -7.27 3.99
CA LEU A 9 15.32 -7.68 2.58
C LEU A 9 16.36 -8.80 2.45
N ASP A 10 16.01 -9.91 1.80
CA ASP A 10 16.97 -10.91 1.39
C ASP A 10 17.74 -10.48 0.13
N GLY A 11 18.65 -11.34 -0.35
CA GLY A 11 19.47 -11.05 -1.54
C GLY A 11 18.67 -10.92 -2.85
N SER A 12 17.38 -11.28 -2.86
CA SER A 12 16.42 -11.12 -3.95
C SER A 12 15.53 -9.88 -3.80
N GLY A 13 15.61 -9.17 -2.67
CA GLY A 13 14.72 -8.05 -2.35
C GLY A 13 13.39 -8.49 -1.74
N GLU A 14 13.25 -9.76 -1.34
CA GLU A 14 12.06 -10.25 -0.66
C GLU A 14 12.16 -10.02 0.85
N LEU A 15 11.04 -9.71 1.48
CA LEU A 15 10.95 -9.46 2.91
C LEU A 15 11.05 -10.78 3.67
N THR A 16 12.07 -10.96 4.48
CA THR A 16 12.32 -12.18 5.25
C THR A 16 12.32 -11.92 6.75
N GLY A 17 11.56 -12.75 7.48
CA GLY A 17 11.44 -12.71 8.94
C GLY A 17 10.00 -12.97 9.40
N ASP A 18 9.85 -13.49 10.63
CA ASP A 18 8.55 -13.76 11.26
C ASP A 18 7.72 -12.48 11.49
N ASP A 19 8.33 -11.31 11.33
CA ASP A 19 7.73 -9.97 11.44
C ASP A 19 7.63 -9.23 10.08
N ALA A 20 7.82 -9.94 8.95
CA ALA A 20 7.80 -9.32 7.62
C ALA A 20 6.38 -8.87 7.22
N VAL A 21 6.09 -7.58 7.38
CA VAL A 21 4.82 -6.95 6.96
C VAL A 21 5.05 -6.06 5.75
N ALA A 22 4.21 -6.21 4.73
CA ALA A 22 4.25 -5.42 3.49
C ALA A 22 2.87 -4.82 3.18
N ILE A 23 2.83 -3.64 2.56
CA ILE A 23 1.59 -3.14 1.95
C ILE A 23 1.42 -3.83 0.60
N GLU A 24 0.31 -4.55 0.43
CA GLU A 24 -0.07 -5.17 -0.84
C GLU A 24 -0.85 -4.19 -1.70
N SER A 25 -1.88 -3.55 -1.15
CA SER A 25 -2.75 -2.65 -1.91
C SER A 25 -3.46 -1.60 -1.07
N LEU A 26 -3.84 -0.51 -1.74
CA LEU A 26 -4.68 0.56 -1.21
C LEU A 26 -5.99 0.62 -1.98
N GLN A 27 -7.10 0.79 -1.28
CA GLN A 27 -8.38 1.13 -1.88
C GLN A 27 -8.65 2.62 -1.63
N ILE A 28 -8.86 3.39 -2.69
CA ILE A 28 -9.00 4.84 -2.61
C ILE A 28 -10.34 5.25 -3.22
N ALA A 29 -11.14 5.97 -2.47
CA ALA A 29 -12.36 6.60 -2.96
C ALA A 29 -12.06 7.93 -3.66
N GLY A 30 -12.84 8.24 -4.69
CA GLY A 30 -12.77 9.48 -5.45
C GLY A 30 -12.01 9.35 -6.77
N SER A 31 -11.97 10.45 -7.52
CA SER A 31 -11.34 10.46 -8.84
C SER A 31 -9.83 10.27 -8.76
N ARG A 32 -9.34 9.30 -9.53
CA ARG A 32 -7.92 9.02 -9.76
C ARG A 32 -7.12 10.27 -10.14
N ASP A 33 -7.66 11.12 -11.01
CA ASP A 33 -6.96 12.30 -11.50
C ASP A 33 -6.73 13.34 -10.39
N ARG A 34 -7.66 13.45 -9.44
CA ARG A 34 -7.52 14.35 -8.29
C ARG A 34 -6.39 13.92 -7.34
N VAL A 35 -6.22 12.62 -7.15
CA VAL A 35 -5.14 12.08 -6.29
C VAL A 35 -3.78 12.20 -7.00
N ARG A 36 -3.74 12.01 -8.32
CA ARG A 36 -2.53 12.25 -9.12
C ARG A 36 -2.08 13.71 -9.05
N ASP A 37 -3.03 14.63 -9.15
CA ASP A 37 -2.80 16.07 -9.00
C ASP A 37 -2.24 16.41 -7.61
N TRP A 38 -2.84 15.88 -6.54
CA TRP A 38 -2.33 16.07 -5.16
C TRP A 38 -0.91 15.53 -4.95
N LEU A 39 -0.59 14.37 -5.55
CA LEU A 39 0.75 13.78 -5.50
C LEU A 39 1.77 14.51 -6.38
N GLY A 40 1.33 15.46 -7.22
CA GLY A 40 2.19 16.17 -8.17
C GLY A 40 2.85 15.25 -9.19
N THR A 41 2.19 14.15 -9.57
CA THR A 41 2.76 13.16 -10.48
C THR A 41 1.77 12.70 -11.55
N ASP A 42 2.23 12.70 -12.80
CA ASP A 42 1.49 12.11 -13.91
C ASP A 42 1.64 10.59 -13.98
N ALA A 43 2.44 9.99 -13.09
CA ALA A 43 2.69 8.55 -13.08
C ALA A 43 1.37 7.77 -13.01
N HIS A 44 1.15 6.91 -14.01
CA HIS A 44 -0.02 6.03 -14.07
C HIS A 44 -0.07 5.11 -12.85
N LYS A 45 1.08 4.79 -12.26
CA LYS A 45 1.24 4.02 -11.03
C LYS A 45 2.32 4.72 -10.18
N PRO A 46 1.94 5.64 -9.26
CA PRO A 46 2.92 6.42 -8.49
C PRO A 46 3.79 5.55 -7.58
N ILE A 47 3.29 4.37 -7.18
CA ILE A 47 4.03 3.39 -6.40
C ILE A 47 3.94 2.03 -7.13
N PRO A 48 4.98 1.65 -7.91
CA PRO A 48 4.94 0.48 -8.78
C PRO A 48 4.74 -0.87 -8.08
N GLU A 49 5.05 -0.94 -6.79
CA GLU A 49 5.05 -2.19 -6.02
C GLU A 49 3.70 -2.46 -5.35
N ILE A 50 2.87 -1.45 -5.14
CA ILE A 50 1.56 -1.59 -4.48
C ILE A 50 0.41 -1.59 -5.50
N GLY A 51 -0.62 -2.39 -5.24
CA GLY A 51 -1.89 -2.28 -5.94
C GLY A 51 -2.64 -1.01 -5.52
N ILE A 52 -3.30 -0.33 -6.45
CA ILE A 52 -4.24 0.74 -6.13
C ILE A 52 -5.57 0.40 -6.79
N ASP A 53 -6.59 0.20 -5.97
CA ASP A 53 -7.97 0.01 -6.39
C ASP A 53 -8.76 1.32 -6.20
N TRP A 54 -9.36 1.80 -7.29
CA TRP A 54 -10.10 3.05 -7.31
C TRP A 54 -11.59 2.77 -7.21
N VAL A 55 -12.22 3.27 -6.16
CA VAL A 55 -13.65 3.06 -5.90
C VAL A 55 -14.40 4.36 -5.76
N ALA A 56 -15.73 4.29 -5.78
CA ALA A 56 -16.62 5.42 -5.54
C ALA A 56 -16.14 6.72 -6.23
N PRO A 57 -16.08 6.77 -7.58
CA PRO A 57 -15.48 7.89 -8.32
C PRO A 57 -16.15 9.25 -8.05
N HIS A 58 -17.37 9.25 -7.52
CA HIS A 58 -18.15 10.42 -7.11
C HIS A 58 -18.35 10.53 -5.59
N GLY A 59 -17.75 9.64 -4.81
CA GLY A 59 -17.83 9.64 -3.35
C GLY A 59 -16.88 10.64 -2.71
N GLU A 60 -16.91 10.70 -1.37
CA GLU A 60 -15.97 11.49 -0.60
C GLU A 60 -14.55 10.94 -0.80
N PRO A 61 -13.57 11.78 -1.24
CA PRO A 61 -12.21 11.31 -1.46
C PRO A 61 -11.53 10.86 -0.16
N GLY A 62 -10.87 9.70 -0.18
CA GLY A 62 -10.15 9.18 0.97
C GLY A 62 -9.60 7.77 0.79
N ILE A 63 -8.76 7.32 1.73
CA ILE A 63 -8.32 5.92 1.80
C ILE A 63 -9.45 5.13 2.45
N MET A 64 -9.96 4.13 1.72
CA MET A 64 -11.04 3.26 2.16
C MET A 64 -10.52 2.03 2.88
N SER A 65 -9.42 1.45 2.38
CA SER A 65 -8.77 0.34 3.04
C SER A 65 -7.30 0.21 2.66
N VAL A 66 -6.54 -0.47 3.52
CA VAL A 66 -5.16 -0.88 3.28
C VAL A 66 -5.05 -2.37 3.51
N THR A 67 -4.51 -3.06 2.51
CA THR A 67 -4.25 -4.50 2.59
C THR A 67 -2.77 -4.73 2.87
N PHE A 68 -2.50 -5.52 3.91
CA PHE A 68 -1.17 -5.93 4.31
C PHE A 68 -0.98 -7.42 4.09
N THR A 69 0.18 -7.80 3.57
CA THR A 69 0.67 -9.17 3.64
C THR A 69 1.49 -9.34 4.90
N THR A 70 1.12 -10.30 5.74
CA THR A 70 1.90 -10.72 6.92
C THR A 70 2.21 -12.22 6.83
N PRO A 71 3.12 -12.75 7.66
CA PRO A 71 3.41 -14.18 7.67
C PRO A 71 2.22 -15.03 8.13
N GLN A 72 1.23 -14.43 8.81
CA GLN A 72 0.00 -15.12 9.24
C GLN A 72 -1.14 -14.98 8.22
N GLY A 73 -0.94 -14.26 7.13
CA GLY A 73 -1.92 -14.05 6.07
C GLY A 73 -2.20 -12.57 5.78
N ARG A 74 -3.27 -12.34 5.03
CA ARG A 74 -3.68 -11.00 4.60
C ARG A 74 -4.51 -10.33 5.68
N VAL A 75 -4.19 -9.07 6.01
CA VAL A 75 -4.97 -8.21 6.90
C VAL A 75 -5.48 -7.01 6.12
N VAL A 76 -6.76 -6.69 6.25
CA VAL A 76 -7.38 -5.50 5.64
C VAL A 76 -7.83 -4.57 6.76
N LEU A 77 -7.39 -3.31 6.72
CA LEU A 77 -7.77 -2.24 7.63
C LEU A 77 -8.53 -1.15 6.90
#